data_AF-A0A7C5CS68-F1
#
_entry.id   AF-A0A7C5CS68-F1
#
_cell.length_a   1.000
_cell.length_b   1.000
_cell.length_c   1.000
_cell.angle_alpha   90.00
_cell.angle_beta   90.00
_cell.angle_gamma   90.00
#
_symmetry.space_group_name_H-M   'P 1'
#
loop_
_entity.id
_entity.type
_entity.pdbx_description
1 polymer ?
#
loop_
_entity_poly.entity_id
_entity_poly.type
_entity_poly.pdbx_seq_one_letter_code
_entity_poly.pdbx_strand_id
1 'polypeptide(L)'
;NAVLAGTPFSVPDASRQNLYQVLEYLKNELVSDNKASNFKNIIKLLCEIALATDKLIYGNGTYNGVDVSTISDDFKNAAKSSVFTGLDEAVNKLIEFEKGAKNRITDYGTSYITDSYKTKVKNKDDYSYKWDPADASVPANEAVFTGGNDNDRRLNSLPALTEIFEDLVKALTSLSDVNDTLMRQKEDSLKEQFPIYKNLIEEIGKELSTLPPSGAIAGVYAQVDRDRGVWKAPANVSLNGVSGLSYHFKQTETDSLNVDVNFGKSINAIRFMTGMGFMVWGARTLAGNDNEWRYISVRRFFNMVEESCKKSTMWAVFEPNDASTWIKVKTMIENFLLLQWRNGALQGAKPDEAFFVKVGLGETMTPQDILEGRMNVEIGMAVVRPAEFIILTFSHKLVGS
;
A
#
# COMPACT_ATOMS: atom_id res chain seq x y z
N ASN A 1 -16.86 -1.61 8.99
CA ASN A 1 -18.02 -0.72 8.84
C ASN A 1 -18.68 -0.83 7.46
N ALA A 2 -19.51 -1.81 7.12
CA ALA A 2 -20.02 -2.95 7.83
C ALA A 2 -19.79 -4.16 6.91
N VAL A 3 -18.85 -5.02 7.30
CA VAL A 3 -18.86 -6.43 6.91
C VAL A 3 -18.57 -6.63 5.38
N LEU A 4 -17.29 -6.44 5.00
CA LEU A 4 -16.72 -6.59 3.63
C LEU A 4 -17.59 -5.97 2.51
N ALA A 5 -17.39 -4.68 2.22
CA ALA A 5 -18.20 -3.89 1.28
C ALA A 5 -18.47 -4.61 -0.05
N GLY A 6 -19.69 -5.16 -0.15
CA GLY A 6 -20.36 -5.85 -1.23
C GLY A 6 -19.62 -6.03 -2.56
N THR A 7 -19.02 -7.21 -2.75
CA THR A 7 -19.10 -8.01 -4.00
C THR A 7 -18.63 -9.44 -3.70
N PRO A 8 -19.13 -10.45 -4.42
CA PRO A 8 -18.86 -11.84 -4.06
C PRO A 8 -17.48 -12.36 -4.52
N PHE A 9 -16.77 -11.73 -5.46
CA PHE A 9 -15.48 -12.29 -5.93
C PHE A 9 -14.48 -11.23 -6.41
N SER A 10 -13.76 -10.68 -5.44
CA SER A 10 -12.34 -10.29 -5.49
C SER A 10 -11.96 -9.95 -4.05
N VAL A 11 -10.75 -10.25 -3.58
CA VAL A 11 -10.23 -9.63 -2.36
C VAL A 11 -9.41 -8.45 -2.85
N PRO A 12 -9.92 -7.20 -2.83
CA PRO A 12 -9.14 -6.08 -3.33
C PRO A 12 -7.86 -5.94 -2.50
N ASP A 13 -6.76 -5.47 -3.12
CA ASP A 13 -5.51 -5.13 -2.41
C ASP A 13 -5.78 -4.21 -1.20
N ALA A 14 -6.78 -3.34 -1.30
CA ALA A 14 -7.25 -2.50 -0.20
C ALA A 14 -7.73 -3.30 1.02
N SER A 15 -8.45 -4.42 0.82
CA SER A 15 -8.91 -5.29 1.91
C SER A 15 -7.76 -6.03 2.57
N ARG A 16 -6.77 -6.48 1.78
CA ARG A 16 -5.52 -7.04 2.32
C ARG A 16 -4.81 -5.99 3.16
N GLN A 17 -4.54 -4.81 2.62
CA GLN A 17 -3.89 -3.71 3.34
C GLN A 17 -4.62 -3.36 4.65
N ASN A 18 -5.96 -3.38 4.65
CA ASN A 18 -6.74 -3.17 5.85
C ASN A 18 -6.49 -4.24 6.93
N LEU A 19 -6.38 -5.52 6.58
CA LEU A 19 -6.08 -6.59 7.55
C LEU A 19 -4.69 -6.39 8.19
N TYR A 20 -3.69 -6.01 7.41
CA TYR A 20 -2.35 -5.70 7.95
C TYR A 20 -2.38 -4.48 8.88
N GLN A 21 -3.14 -3.43 8.52
CA GLN A 21 -3.32 -2.26 9.39
C GLN A 21 -4.01 -2.63 10.70
N VAL A 22 -5.02 -3.51 10.67
CA VAL A 22 -5.70 -3.99 11.88
C VAL A 22 -4.75 -4.82 12.73
N LEU A 23 -3.97 -5.74 12.14
CA LEU A 23 -2.97 -6.51 12.89
C LEU A 23 -1.96 -5.58 13.56
N GLU A 24 -1.45 -4.59 12.83
CA GLU A 24 -0.45 -3.65 13.35
C GLU A 24 -1.04 -2.78 14.46
N TYR A 25 -2.29 -2.34 14.33
CA TYR A 25 -3.03 -1.66 15.38
C TYR A 25 -3.11 -2.52 16.65
N LEU A 26 -3.53 -3.79 16.54
CA LEU A 26 -3.67 -4.69 17.69
C LEU A 26 -2.32 -5.04 18.33
N LYS A 27 -1.24 -5.16 17.53
CA LYS A 27 0.12 -5.31 18.04
C LYS A 27 0.55 -4.09 18.84
N ASN A 28 0.29 -2.89 18.32
CA ASN A 28 0.61 -1.64 19.02
C ASN A 28 -0.20 -1.49 20.32
N GLU A 29 -1.47 -1.89 20.31
CA GLU A 29 -2.32 -1.95 21.51
C GLU A 29 -1.75 -2.92 22.56
N LEU A 30 -1.26 -4.09 22.15
CA LEU A 30 -0.61 -5.03 23.08
C LEU A 30 0.72 -4.50 23.62
N VAL A 31 1.54 -3.86 22.78
CA VAL A 31 2.83 -3.28 23.19
C VAL A 31 2.62 -2.13 24.18
N SER A 32 1.60 -1.31 23.96
CA SER A 32 1.27 -0.18 24.83
C SER A 32 0.58 -0.60 26.13
N ASP A 33 -0.29 -1.60 26.10
CA ASP A 33 -1.01 -2.13 27.26
C ASP A 33 -1.02 -3.67 27.22
N ASN A 34 -0.01 -4.28 27.86
CA ASN A 34 0.30 -5.71 27.77
C ASN A 34 -0.64 -6.60 28.62
N LYS A 35 -1.94 -6.55 28.30
CA LYS A 35 -2.99 -7.35 28.94
C LYS A 35 -3.32 -8.59 28.13
N ALA A 36 -3.74 -9.65 28.84
CA ALA A 36 -4.26 -10.87 28.23
C ALA A 36 -5.44 -10.59 27.27
N SER A 37 -6.28 -9.58 27.53
CA SER A 37 -7.38 -9.18 26.63
C SER A 37 -6.87 -8.71 25.26
N ASN A 38 -5.82 -7.87 25.24
CA ASN A 38 -5.27 -7.31 24.01
C ASN A 38 -4.54 -8.38 23.20
N PHE A 39 -3.85 -9.29 23.90
CA PHE A 39 -3.25 -10.48 23.29
C PHE A 39 -4.30 -11.38 22.62
N LYS A 40 -5.40 -11.62 23.34
CA LYS A 40 -6.55 -12.38 22.86
C LYS A 40 -7.24 -11.73 21.65
N ASN A 41 -7.24 -10.40 21.53
CA ASN A 41 -7.80 -9.72 20.36
C ASN A 41 -7.05 -10.07 19.06
N ILE A 42 -5.72 -10.21 19.12
CA ILE A 42 -4.92 -10.63 17.95
C ILE A 42 -5.33 -12.05 17.53
N ILE A 43 -5.40 -12.98 18.47
CA ILE A 43 -5.77 -14.37 18.18
C ILE A 43 -7.20 -14.44 17.64
N LYS A 44 -8.13 -13.67 18.21
CA LYS A 44 -9.50 -13.55 17.72
C LYS A 44 -9.56 -13.09 16.26
N LEU A 45 -8.74 -12.11 15.86
CA LEU A 45 -8.62 -11.69 14.45
C LEU A 45 -8.22 -12.87 13.57
N LEU A 46 -7.21 -13.65 13.97
CA LEU A 46 -6.77 -14.84 13.21
C LEU A 46 -7.91 -15.86 13.07
N CYS A 47 -8.66 -16.08 14.15
CA CYS A 47 -9.84 -16.94 14.12
C CYS A 47 -10.90 -16.44 13.14
N GLU A 48 -11.17 -15.14 13.13
CA GLU A 48 -12.14 -14.52 12.22
C GLU A 48 -11.73 -14.64 10.76
N ILE A 49 -10.43 -14.53 10.43
CA ILE A 49 -9.91 -14.74 9.07
C ILE A 49 -10.08 -16.20 8.65
N ALA A 50 -9.73 -17.15 9.52
CA ALA A 50 -9.93 -18.58 9.26
C ALA A 50 -11.41 -18.90 9.02
N LEU A 51 -12.31 -18.35 9.85
CA LEU A 51 -13.76 -18.51 9.68
C LEU A 51 -14.27 -17.91 8.38
N ALA A 52 -13.80 -16.72 8.01
CA ALA A 52 -14.19 -16.08 6.77
C ALA A 52 -13.83 -16.98 5.58
N THR A 53 -12.60 -17.49 5.57
CA THR A 53 -12.08 -18.37 4.53
C THR A 53 -12.87 -19.68 4.46
N ASP A 54 -13.08 -20.35 5.60
CA ASP A 54 -13.87 -21.58 5.69
C ASP A 54 -15.31 -21.38 5.21
N LYS A 55 -15.97 -20.30 5.62
CA LYS A 55 -17.36 -20.01 5.22
C LYS A 55 -17.51 -19.79 3.71
N LEU A 56 -16.50 -19.25 3.04
CA LEU A 56 -16.53 -19.09 1.58
C LEU A 56 -16.39 -20.44 0.85
N ILE A 57 -15.79 -21.44 1.50
CA ILE A 57 -15.57 -22.78 0.94
C ILE A 57 -16.73 -23.75 1.29
N TYR A 58 -17.19 -23.73 2.55
CA TYR A 58 -18.11 -24.73 3.13
C TYR A 58 -19.39 -24.14 3.75
N GLY A 59 -19.51 -22.81 3.81
CA GLY A 59 -20.61 -22.13 4.47
C GLY A 59 -21.90 -22.12 3.65
N ASN A 60 -23.02 -22.09 4.38
CA ASN A 60 -24.36 -21.84 3.87
C ASN A 60 -24.97 -20.65 4.65
N GLY A 61 -25.98 -19.99 4.07
CA GLY A 61 -26.66 -18.86 4.69
C GLY A 61 -25.94 -17.53 4.46
N THR A 62 -26.07 -16.59 5.39
CA THR A 62 -25.49 -15.25 5.23
C THR A 62 -24.15 -15.12 5.97
N TYR A 63 -23.11 -14.71 5.26
CA TYR A 63 -21.91 -14.17 5.87
C TYR A 63 -21.82 -12.71 5.47
N ASN A 64 -21.72 -11.82 6.46
CA ASN A 64 -21.47 -10.42 6.17
C ASN A 64 -22.53 -9.79 5.23
N GLY A 65 -23.82 -10.07 5.44
CA GLY A 65 -24.89 -9.56 4.59
C GLY A 65 -24.93 -10.15 3.16
N VAL A 66 -23.93 -10.96 2.79
CA VAL A 66 -23.85 -11.69 1.52
C VAL A 66 -24.34 -13.10 1.75
N ASP A 67 -25.28 -13.54 0.92
CA ASP A 67 -25.75 -14.92 0.92
C ASP A 67 -24.71 -15.84 0.26
N VAL A 68 -23.93 -16.56 1.06
CA VAL A 68 -22.89 -17.48 0.58
C VAL A 68 -23.45 -18.76 -0.04
N SER A 69 -24.78 -18.96 0.03
CA SER A 69 -25.43 -20.02 -0.75
C SER A 69 -25.44 -19.74 -2.25
N THR A 70 -25.29 -18.47 -2.66
CA THR A 70 -25.23 -18.07 -4.08
C THR A 70 -23.88 -18.34 -4.75
N ILE A 71 -22.85 -18.68 -3.97
CA ILE A 71 -21.52 -19.06 -4.48
C ILE A 71 -21.65 -20.39 -5.22
N SER A 72 -21.16 -20.45 -6.47
CA SER A 72 -21.28 -21.62 -7.33
C SER A 72 -20.58 -22.86 -6.75
N ASP A 73 -21.15 -24.04 -7.00
CA ASP A 73 -20.55 -25.30 -6.58
C ASP A 73 -19.20 -25.54 -7.26
N ASP A 74 -19.04 -25.13 -8.52
CA ASP A 74 -17.76 -25.17 -9.25
C ASP A 74 -16.66 -24.42 -8.49
N PHE A 75 -16.95 -23.20 -8.02
CA PHE A 75 -16.02 -22.42 -7.22
C PHE A 75 -15.73 -23.11 -5.89
N LYS A 76 -16.76 -23.55 -5.15
CA LYS A 76 -16.59 -24.23 -3.87
C LYS A 76 -15.71 -25.47 -4.03
N ASN A 77 -15.92 -26.28 -5.07
CA ASN A 77 -15.14 -27.48 -5.33
C ASN A 77 -13.68 -27.18 -5.72
N ALA A 78 -13.45 -26.17 -6.56
CA ALA A 78 -12.10 -25.72 -6.91
C ALA A 78 -11.35 -25.13 -5.70
N ALA A 79 -12.04 -24.35 -4.86
CA ALA A 79 -11.52 -23.78 -3.64
C ALA A 79 -11.19 -24.85 -2.60
N LYS A 80 -12.07 -25.84 -2.39
CA LYS A 80 -11.80 -27.03 -1.56
C LYS A 80 -10.54 -27.77 -2.00
N SER A 81 -10.26 -27.78 -3.30
CA SER A 81 -9.09 -28.49 -3.84
C SER A 81 -7.79 -27.70 -3.66
N SER A 82 -7.85 -26.39 -3.85
CA SER A 82 -6.65 -25.54 -3.98
C SER A 82 -6.30 -24.74 -2.72
N VAL A 83 -7.28 -24.42 -1.88
CA VAL A 83 -7.12 -23.54 -0.71
C VAL A 83 -7.11 -24.32 0.60
N PHE A 84 -7.84 -25.44 0.67
CA PHE A 84 -8.06 -26.17 1.91
C PHE A 84 -6.76 -26.55 2.63
N THR A 85 -5.77 -27.13 1.93
CA THR A 85 -4.51 -27.55 2.57
C THR A 85 -3.80 -26.40 3.27
N GLY A 86 -3.71 -25.23 2.63
CA GLY A 86 -3.06 -24.06 3.23
C GLY A 86 -3.86 -23.48 4.41
N LEU A 87 -5.19 -23.45 4.29
CA LEU A 87 -6.06 -23.07 5.42
C LEU A 87 -5.93 -24.06 6.58
N ASP A 88 -5.85 -25.36 6.27
CA ASP A 88 -5.73 -26.43 7.24
C ASP A 88 -4.43 -26.29 8.05
N GLU A 89 -3.30 -26.17 7.37
CA GLU A 89 -2.00 -25.94 7.99
C GLU A 89 -2.01 -24.69 8.90
N ALA A 90 -2.56 -23.58 8.41
CA ALA A 90 -2.64 -22.33 9.16
C ALA A 90 -3.52 -22.44 10.42
N VAL A 91 -4.67 -23.12 10.32
CA VAL A 91 -5.56 -23.37 11.46
C VAL A 91 -4.89 -24.30 12.49
N ASN A 92 -4.14 -25.31 12.05
CA ASN A 92 -3.38 -26.15 12.99
C ASN A 92 -2.34 -25.35 13.75
N LYS A 93 -1.51 -24.54 13.07
CA LYS A 93 -0.54 -23.67 13.75
C LYS A 93 -1.19 -22.76 14.78
N LEU A 94 -2.39 -22.25 14.49
CA LEU A 94 -3.15 -21.42 15.41
C LEU A 94 -3.66 -22.19 16.65
N ILE A 95 -4.14 -23.43 16.46
CA ILE A 95 -4.54 -24.31 17.57
C ILE A 95 -3.32 -24.68 18.43
N GLU A 96 -2.19 -25.02 17.81
CA GLU A 96 -0.93 -25.32 18.51
C GLU A 96 -0.47 -24.11 19.34
N PHE A 97 -0.56 -22.91 18.76
CA PHE A 97 -0.22 -21.66 19.44
C PHE A 97 -1.13 -21.39 20.65
N GLU A 98 -2.46 -21.52 20.50
CA GLU A 98 -3.41 -21.34 21.61
C GLU A 98 -3.17 -22.34 22.76
N LYS A 99 -2.86 -23.60 22.42
CA LYS A 99 -2.51 -24.62 23.42
C LYS A 99 -1.22 -24.26 24.15
N GLY A 100 -0.19 -23.80 23.42
CA GLY A 100 1.04 -23.28 24.01
C GLY A 100 0.80 -22.08 24.91
N ALA A 101 -0.06 -21.15 24.48
CA ALA A 101 -0.42 -19.96 25.25
C ALA A 101 -1.05 -20.35 26.59
N LYS A 102 -2.00 -21.29 26.60
CA LYS A 102 -2.58 -21.79 27.86
C LYS A 102 -1.54 -22.41 28.78
N ASN A 103 -0.62 -23.22 28.24
CA ASN A 103 0.38 -23.89 29.07
C ASN A 103 1.40 -22.91 29.66
N ARG A 104 1.67 -21.80 28.96
CA ARG A 104 2.78 -20.89 29.27
C ARG A 104 2.36 -19.53 29.81
N ILE A 105 1.10 -19.13 29.68
CA ILE A 105 0.59 -17.83 30.14
C ILE A 105 -0.47 -18.09 31.22
N THR A 106 -0.18 -17.64 32.44
CA THR A 106 -1.01 -17.92 33.62
C THR A 106 -2.34 -17.16 33.57
N ASP A 107 -2.31 -15.90 33.13
CA ASP A 107 -3.50 -15.05 32.98
C ASP A 107 -4.31 -15.33 31.69
N TYR A 108 -3.98 -16.40 30.95
CA TYR A 108 -4.73 -16.81 29.76
C TYR A 108 -6.16 -17.25 30.08
N GLY A 109 -6.43 -17.67 31.33
CA GLY A 109 -7.76 -18.03 31.82
C GLY A 109 -8.24 -19.44 31.44
N THR A 110 -9.46 -19.79 31.90
CA THR A 110 -10.04 -21.14 31.76
C THR A 110 -10.85 -21.37 30.50
N SER A 111 -11.31 -20.30 29.83
CA SER A 111 -12.02 -20.36 28.54
C SER A 111 -11.06 -20.02 27.41
N TYR A 112 -10.91 -20.92 26.46
CA TYR A 112 -10.11 -20.67 25.27
C TYR A 112 -10.85 -19.76 24.29
N ILE A 113 -10.14 -18.99 23.47
CA ILE A 113 -10.76 -18.38 22.29
C ILE A 113 -11.22 -19.51 21.40
N THR A 114 -10.38 -20.53 21.18
CA THR A 114 -10.69 -21.69 20.35
C THR A 114 -11.99 -22.40 20.71
N ASP A 115 -12.35 -22.50 21.99
CA ASP A 115 -13.61 -23.11 22.42
C ASP A 115 -14.81 -22.40 21.78
N SER A 116 -14.74 -21.07 21.65
CA SER A 116 -15.79 -20.26 21.01
C SER A 116 -15.94 -20.55 19.52
N TYR A 117 -14.93 -21.16 18.90
CA TYR A 117 -14.86 -21.50 17.48
C TYR A 117 -15.02 -23.01 17.22
N LYS A 118 -15.22 -23.83 18.26
CA LYS A 118 -15.22 -25.30 18.18
C LYS A 118 -16.13 -25.94 17.13
N THR A 119 -17.18 -25.25 16.73
CA THR A 119 -18.17 -25.73 15.76
C THR A 119 -18.25 -24.88 14.50
N LYS A 120 -17.15 -24.24 14.11
CA LYS A 120 -17.18 -23.20 13.08
C LYS A 120 -16.39 -23.50 11.81
N VAL A 121 -15.19 -24.11 11.91
CA VAL A 121 -14.35 -24.49 10.74
C VAL A 121 -14.51 -25.98 10.46
N LYS A 122 -14.61 -26.37 9.18
CA LYS A 122 -14.86 -27.75 8.76
C LYS A 122 -13.64 -28.38 8.08
N ASN A 123 -13.49 -29.69 8.25
CA ASN A 123 -12.56 -30.51 7.48
C ASN A 123 -13.17 -30.84 6.11
N LYS A 124 -12.33 -30.87 5.06
CA LYS A 124 -12.70 -31.15 3.67
C LYS A 124 -13.33 -32.52 3.48
N ASP A 125 -12.78 -33.55 4.11
CA ASP A 125 -13.05 -34.93 3.73
C ASP A 125 -14.25 -35.51 4.49
N ASP A 126 -14.44 -35.11 5.76
CA ASP A 126 -15.47 -35.67 6.64
C ASP A 126 -16.46 -34.62 7.20
N TYR A 127 -16.30 -33.34 6.85
CA TYR A 127 -17.11 -32.22 7.36
C TYR A 127 -17.14 -32.09 8.90
N SER A 128 -16.22 -32.77 9.59
CA SER A 128 -16.05 -32.65 11.03
C SER A 128 -15.53 -31.25 11.38
N TYR A 129 -15.77 -30.81 12.62
CA TYR A 129 -15.28 -29.51 13.06
C TYR A 129 -13.81 -29.58 13.45
N LYS A 130 -13.00 -28.74 12.82
CA LYS A 130 -11.55 -28.77 12.97
C LYS A 130 -11.03 -28.08 14.22
N TRP A 131 -11.81 -27.15 14.73
CA TRP A 131 -11.39 -26.25 15.80
C TRP A 131 -11.60 -26.90 17.19
N ASP A 132 -11.10 -28.11 17.42
CA ASP A 132 -11.25 -28.76 18.73
C ASP A 132 -9.98 -28.58 19.59
N PRO A 133 -9.96 -27.66 20.57
CA PRO A 133 -8.81 -27.49 21.45
C PRO A 133 -8.56 -28.71 22.35
N ALA A 134 -9.52 -29.63 22.47
CA ALA A 134 -9.35 -30.89 23.18
C ALA A 134 -8.79 -32.01 22.27
N ASP A 135 -8.57 -31.76 20.97
CA ASP A 135 -7.98 -32.74 20.06
C ASP A 135 -6.52 -33.01 20.46
N ALA A 136 -6.26 -34.20 21.00
CA ALA A 136 -4.93 -34.59 21.46
C ALA A 136 -3.92 -34.82 20.32
N SER A 137 -4.37 -34.88 19.06
CA SER A 137 -3.50 -35.09 17.90
C SER A 137 -2.69 -33.84 17.52
N VAL A 138 -3.17 -32.65 17.89
CA VAL A 138 -2.49 -31.37 17.62
C VAL A 138 -1.68 -30.96 18.87
N PRO A 139 -0.34 -30.89 18.81
CA PRO A 139 0.50 -30.59 19.97
C PRO A 139 0.38 -29.13 20.45
N ALA A 140 0.95 -28.82 21.61
CA ALA A 140 1.10 -27.44 22.06
C ALA A 140 2.44 -26.87 21.59
N ASN A 141 2.44 -25.71 20.93
CA ASN A 141 3.68 -25.00 20.59
C ASN A 141 4.10 -24.07 21.73
N GLU A 142 4.82 -24.62 22.71
CA GLU A 142 5.30 -23.84 23.87
C GLU A 142 6.56 -23.04 23.58
N ALA A 143 7.30 -23.39 22.51
CA ALA A 143 8.63 -22.84 22.21
C ALA A 143 8.61 -21.34 21.88
N VAL A 144 7.49 -20.84 21.35
CA VAL A 144 7.30 -19.42 21.00
C VAL A 144 7.07 -18.52 22.23
N PHE A 145 6.75 -19.10 23.39
CA PHE A 145 6.48 -18.39 24.64
C PHE A 145 7.74 -18.32 25.52
N THR A 146 8.72 -17.56 25.06
CA THR A 146 9.97 -17.33 25.78
C THR A 146 9.84 -16.11 26.72
N GLY A 147 10.56 -16.12 27.84
CA GLY A 147 10.53 -15.02 28.82
C GLY A 147 10.20 -15.47 30.24
N GLY A 148 10.59 -14.62 31.20
CA GLY A 148 10.50 -14.92 32.64
C GLY A 148 9.10 -14.79 33.22
N ASN A 149 8.25 -13.98 32.59
CA ASN A 149 6.89 -13.69 33.03
C ASN A 149 5.91 -13.70 31.84
N ASP A 150 4.61 -13.62 32.13
CA ASP A 150 3.54 -13.67 31.12
C ASP A 150 3.59 -12.50 30.12
N ASN A 151 4.02 -11.30 30.56
CA ASN A 151 4.16 -10.13 29.70
C ASN A 151 5.22 -10.37 28.61
N ASP A 152 6.40 -10.88 29.00
CA ASP A 152 7.47 -11.19 28.06
C ASP A 152 7.03 -12.28 27.07
N ARG A 153 6.36 -13.32 27.57
CA ARG A 153 5.87 -14.44 26.75
C ARG A 153 4.88 -14.00 25.69
N ARG A 154 3.97 -13.07 26.01
CA ARG A 154 3.06 -12.47 25.03
C ARG A 154 3.81 -11.73 23.93
N LEU A 155 4.71 -10.82 24.31
CA LEU A 155 5.44 -10.00 23.33
C LEU A 155 6.38 -10.84 22.46
N ASN A 156 7.09 -11.80 23.05
CA ASN A 156 8.01 -12.67 22.33
C ASN A 156 7.30 -13.66 21.39
N SER A 157 6.01 -13.91 21.61
CA SER A 157 5.19 -14.78 20.74
C SER A 157 4.60 -14.05 19.52
N LEU A 158 4.69 -12.70 19.45
CA LEU A 158 4.19 -11.89 18.33
C LEU A 158 4.70 -12.31 16.94
N PRO A 159 5.98 -12.71 16.76
CA PRO A 159 6.47 -13.19 15.47
C PRO A 159 5.70 -14.43 14.98
N ALA A 160 5.38 -15.37 15.87
CA ALA A 160 4.62 -16.57 15.52
C ALA A 160 3.16 -16.23 15.16
N LEU A 161 2.53 -15.28 15.87
CA LEU A 161 1.22 -14.77 15.47
C LEU A 161 1.24 -14.08 14.10
N THR A 162 2.33 -13.39 13.79
CA THR A 162 2.51 -12.74 12.48
C THR A 162 2.67 -13.79 11.38
N GLU A 163 3.42 -14.86 11.60
CA GLU A 163 3.53 -15.98 10.65
C GLU A 163 2.18 -16.64 10.38
N ILE A 164 1.42 -16.96 11.44
CA ILE A 164 0.08 -17.55 11.30
C ILE A 164 -0.86 -16.60 10.55
N PHE A 165 -0.77 -15.30 10.81
CA PHE A 165 -1.52 -14.30 10.06
C PHE A 165 -1.19 -14.34 8.56
N GLU A 166 0.09 -14.39 8.18
CA GLU A 166 0.50 -14.47 6.78
C GLU A 166 -0.07 -15.72 6.10
N ASP A 167 0.01 -16.87 6.76
CA ASP A 167 -0.53 -18.13 6.23
C ASP A 167 -2.05 -18.07 6.03
N LEU A 168 -2.79 -17.49 6.99
CA LEU A 168 -4.24 -17.30 6.89
C LEU A 168 -4.63 -16.30 5.80
N VAL A 169 -3.91 -15.18 5.69
CA VAL A 169 -4.14 -14.20 4.63
C VAL A 169 -3.84 -14.82 3.27
N LYS A 170 -2.77 -15.61 3.15
CA LYS A 170 -2.44 -16.33 1.92
C LYS A 170 -3.54 -17.30 1.51
N ALA A 171 -4.10 -18.05 2.46
CA ALA A 171 -5.24 -18.93 2.19
C ALA A 171 -6.45 -18.12 1.71
N LEU A 172 -6.76 -17.00 2.36
CA LEU A 172 -7.86 -16.11 1.95
C LEU A 172 -7.64 -15.53 0.55
N THR A 173 -6.44 -15.04 0.22
CA THR A 173 -6.15 -14.45 -1.10
C THR A 173 -6.14 -15.48 -2.22
N SER A 174 -5.75 -16.73 -1.93
CA SER A 174 -5.80 -17.84 -2.91
C SER A 174 -7.21 -18.11 -3.43
N LEU A 175 -8.27 -17.73 -2.69
CA LEU A 175 -9.65 -17.80 -3.19
C LEU A 175 -9.88 -16.89 -4.41
N SER A 176 -9.20 -15.74 -4.47
CA SER A 176 -9.26 -14.85 -5.63
C SER A 176 -8.60 -15.49 -6.85
N ASP A 177 -7.45 -16.16 -6.66
CA ASP A 177 -6.74 -16.85 -7.74
C ASP A 177 -7.56 -18.01 -8.31
N VAL A 178 -8.27 -18.75 -7.44
CA VAL A 178 -9.22 -19.80 -7.86
C VAL A 178 -10.34 -19.20 -8.70
N ASN A 179 -10.92 -18.08 -8.28
CA ASN A 179 -11.96 -17.39 -9.04
C ASN A 179 -11.45 -16.95 -10.41
N ASP A 180 -10.31 -16.29 -10.47
CA ASP A 180 -9.73 -15.80 -11.72
C ASP A 180 -9.42 -16.93 -12.69
N THR A 181 -8.93 -18.05 -12.17
CA THR A 181 -8.68 -19.26 -12.95
C THR A 181 -9.99 -19.83 -13.50
N LEU A 182 -11.02 -19.96 -12.67
CA LEU A 182 -12.31 -20.48 -13.08
C LEU A 182 -12.99 -19.58 -14.12
N MET A 183 -12.94 -18.26 -13.93
CA MET A 183 -13.48 -17.28 -14.87
C MET A 183 -12.79 -17.38 -16.23
N ARG A 184 -11.46 -17.50 -16.26
CA ARG A 184 -10.71 -17.75 -17.51
C ARG A 184 -11.11 -19.05 -18.17
N GLN A 185 -11.22 -20.15 -17.42
CA GLN A 185 -11.64 -21.44 -17.97
C GLN A 185 -13.05 -21.39 -18.58
N LYS A 186 -14.00 -20.71 -17.92
CA LYS A 186 -15.36 -20.54 -18.45
C LYS A 186 -15.37 -19.67 -19.71
N GLU A 187 -14.57 -18.61 -19.73
CA GLU A 187 -14.40 -17.73 -20.89
C GLU A 187 -13.77 -18.47 -22.08
N ASP A 188 -12.73 -19.27 -21.84
CA ASP A 188 -12.06 -20.07 -22.87
C ASP A 188 -13.01 -21.15 -23.41
N SER A 189 -13.74 -21.84 -22.52
CA SER A 189 -14.78 -22.79 -22.92
C SER A 189 -15.88 -22.12 -23.75
N LEU A 190 -16.26 -20.87 -23.44
CA LEU A 190 -17.25 -20.13 -24.22
C LEU A 190 -16.69 -19.81 -25.63
N LYS A 191 -15.44 -19.38 -25.73
CA LYS A 191 -14.77 -19.13 -27.02
C LYS A 191 -14.65 -20.40 -27.87
N GLU A 192 -14.34 -21.54 -27.26
CA GLU A 192 -14.23 -22.82 -27.96
C GLU A 192 -15.59 -23.31 -28.47
N GLN A 193 -16.64 -23.19 -27.66
CA GLN A 193 -17.99 -23.66 -28.03
C GLN A 193 -18.67 -22.76 -29.07
N PHE A 194 -18.32 -21.47 -29.12
CA PHE A 194 -18.96 -20.49 -30.00
C PHE A 194 -17.93 -19.82 -30.92
N PRO A 195 -17.58 -20.43 -32.08
CA PRO A 195 -16.59 -19.89 -33.01
C PRO A 195 -16.90 -18.47 -33.50
N ILE A 196 -18.18 -18.11 -33.67
CA ILE A 196 -18.58 -16.74 -34.06
C ILE A 196 -18.20 -15.74 -32.96
N TYR A 197 -18.46 -16.07 -31.70
CA TYR A 197 -18.10 -15.22 -30.56
C TYR A 197 -16.59 -15.05 -30.44
N LYS A 198 -15.83 -16.14 -30.60
CA LYS A 198 -14.36 -16.10 -30.68
C LYS A 198 -13.88 -15.17 -31.79
N ASN A 199 -14.38 -15.34 -33.02
CA ASN A 199 -13.98 -14.51 -34.15
C ASN A 199 -14.32 -13.03 -33.93
N LEU A 200 -15.48 -12.72 -33.33
CA LEU A 200 -15.86 -11.35 -32.99
C LEU A 200 -14.92 -10.73 -31.95
N ILE A 201 -14.59 -11.46 -30.88
CA ILE A 201 -13.63 -10.98 -29.88
C ILE A 201 -12.25 -10.76 -30.49
N GLU A 202 -11.78 -11.71 -31.31
CA GLU A 202 -10.49 -11.60 -31.98
C GLU A 202 -10.45 -10.40 -32.93
N GLU A 203 -11.53 -10.14 -33.67
CA GLU A 203 -11.61 -8.99 -34.59
C GLU A 203 -11.73 -7.66 -33.83
N ILE A 204 -12.57 -7.60 -32.78
CA ILE A 204 -12.63 -6.43 -31.89
C ILE A 204 -11.28 -6.18 -31.22
N GLY A 205 -10.55 -7.22 -30.85
CA GLY A 205 -9.21 -7.12 -30.28
C GLY A 205 -8.16 -6.57 -31.24
N LYS A 206 -8.41 -6.62 -32.56
CA LYS A 206 -7.55 -5.98 -33.58
C LYS A 206 -7.84 -4.48 -33.72
N GLU A 207 -9.04 -4.04 -33.38
CA GLU A 207 -9.37 -2.61 -33.36
C GLU A 207 -8.64 -1.92 -32.22
N LEU A 208 -7.77 -0.96 -32.57
CA LEU A 208 -7.00 -0.20 -31.59
C LEU A 208 -7.94 0.71 -30.80
N SER A 209 -8.22 0.34 -29.55
CA SER A 209 -8.90 1.23 -28.62
C SER A 209 -7.97 2.41 -28.29
N THR A 210 -8.32 3.60 -28.78
CA THR A 210 -7.58 4.82 -28.44
C THR A 210 -7.96 5.25 -27.04
N LEU A 211 -7.01 5.13 -26.10
CA LEU A 211 -7.21 5.51 -24.70
C LEU A 211 -6.53 6.85 -24.39
N PRO A 212 -7.09 7.66 -23.48
CA PRO A 212 -6.39 8.84 -22.97
C PRO A 212 -5.16 8.42 -22.15
N PRO A 213 -4.06 9.19 -22.18
CA PRO A 213 -2.81 8.81 -21.53
C PRO A 213 -2.84 8.93 -20.00
N SER A 214 -3.87 9.53 -19.41
CA SER A 214 -3.93 9.86 -17.97
C SER A 214 -3.71 8.65 -17.06
N GLY A 215 -4.32 7.50 -17.38
CA GLY A 215 -4.15 6.27 -16.62
C GLY A 215 -2.71 5.74 -16.68
N ALA A 216 -2.10 5.72 -17.86
CA ALA A 216 -0.72 5.29 -18.04
C ALA A 216 0.26 6.23 -17.29
N ILE A 217 0.06 7.54 -17.37
CA ILE A 217 0.89 8.53 -16.68
C ILE A 217 0.75 8.44 -15.15
N ALA A 218 -0.44 8.14 -14.63
CA ALA A 218 -0.61 7.87 -13.20
C ALA A 218 0.23 6.66 -12.73
N GLY A 219 0.29 5.61 -13.55
CA GLY A 219 1.17 4.46 -13.32
C GLY A 219 2.66 4.84 -13.35
N VAL A 220 3.07 5.66 -14.32
CA VAL A 220 4.45 6.19 -14.40
C VAL A 220 4.81 6.99 -13.15
N TYR A 221 3.91 7.82 -12.64
CA TYR A 221 4.14 8.58 -11.41
C TYR A 221 4.40 7.63 -10.23
N ALA A 222 3.52 6.64 -10.04
CA ALA A 222 3.66 5.68 -8.95
C ALA A 222 4.97 4.87 -9.05
N GLN A 223 5.35 4.46 -10.26
CA GLN A 223 6.60 3.73 -10.50
C GLN A 223 7.83 4.60 -10.19
N VAL A 224 7.90 5.81 -10.76
CA VAL A 224 9.04 6.71 -10.57
C VAL A 224 9.20 7.10 -9.10
N ASP A 225 8.10 7.40 -8.41
CA ASP A 225 8.14 7.75 -7.00
C ASP A 225 8.68 6.61 -6.14
N ARG A 226 8.26 5.37 -6.43
CA ARG A 226 8.72 4.16 -5.73
C ARG A 226 10.21 3.91 -5.96
N ASP A 227 10.64 4.00 -7.22
CA ASP A 227 11.97 3.54 -7.62
C ASP A 227 13.05 4.63 -7.45
N ARG A 228 12.68 5.90 -7.56
CA ARG A 228 13.61 7.04 -7.66
C ARG A 228 13.25 8.22 -6.75
N GLY A 229 12.12 8.18 -6.05
CA GLY A 229 11.63 9.26 -5.20
C GLY A 229 10.86 10.34 -5.96
N VAL A 230 9.96 11.03 -5.23
CA VAL A 230 9.03 12.03 -5.77
C VAL A 230 9.73 13.24 -6.41
N TRP A 231 10.95 13.55 -5.98
CA TRP A 231 11.77 14.64 -6.51
C TRP A 231 12.34 14.34 -7.91
N LYS A 232 12.27 13.09 -8.39
CA LYS A 232 12.64 12.74 -9.76
C LYS A 232 11.52 13.11 -10.73
N ALA A 233 11.85 13.85 -11.78
CA ALA A 233 10.91 14.14 -12.86
C ALA A 233 10.37 12.84 -13.50
N PRO A 234 9.04 12.65 -13.61
CA PRO A 234 8.41 11.49 -14.25
C PRO A 234 8.39 11.63 -15.78
N ALA A 235 9.56 11.96 -16.34
CA ALA A 235 9.83 12.11 -17.75
C ALA A 235 11.07 11.30 -18.11
N ASN A 236 11.25 11.04 -19.41
CA ASN A 236 12.22 10.08 -19.92
C ASN A 236 11.98 8.66 -19.37
N VAL A 237 10.70 8.28 -19.31
CA VAL A 237 10.23 6.95 -18.89
C VAL A 237 9.45 6.32 -20.04
N SER A 238 9.74 5.04 -20.31
CA SER A 238 9.07 4.29 -21.37
C SER A 238 7.69 3.80 -20.91
N LEU A 239 6.72 3.82 -21.81
CA LEU A 239 5.36 3.32 -21.57
C LEU A 239 5.25 1.86 -22.03
N ASN A 240 4.88 0.99 -21.10
CA ASN A 240 4.61 -0.42 -21.37
C ASN A 240 3.19 -0.63 -21.88
N GLY A 241 2.98 -1.64 -22.74
CA GLY A 241 1.65 -2.01 -23.23
C GLY A 241 1.04 -1.04 -24.24
N VAL A 242 1.82 -0.09 -24.75
CA VAL A 242 1.39 0.85 -25.81
C VAL A 242 1.82 0.31 -27.17
N SER A 243 0.87 0.11 -28.08
CA SER A 243 1.12 -0.33 -29.46
C SER A 243 1.42 0.82 -30.41
N GLY A 244 0.90 2.02 -30.12
CA GLY A 244 1.03 3.19 -30.98
C GLY A 244 0.52 4.47 -30.31
N LEU A 245 0.84 5.61 -30.93
CA LEU A 245 0.27 6.91 -30.58
C LEU A 245 -0.78 7.29 -31.61
N SER A 246 -1.88 7.90 -31.17
CA SER A 246 -2.90 8.44 -32.09
C SER A 246 -2.38 9.62 -32.93
N TYR A 247 -1.33 10.29 -32.44
CA TYR A 247 -0.67 11.39 -33.14
C TYR A 247 0.84 11.36 -32.92
N HIS A 248 1.61 11.59 -33.98
CA HIS A 248 3.07 11.66 -33.94
C HIS A 248 3.54 13.10 -34.01
N PHE A 249 3.98 13.65 -32.88
CA PHE A 249 4.50 15.01 -32.82
C PHE A 249 5.90 15.12 -33.46
N LYS A 250 6.07 16.12 -34.31
CA LYS A 250 7.39 16.63 -34.74
C LYS A 250 8.04 17.40 -33.61
N GLN A 251 9.37 17.54 -33.66
CA GLN A 251 10.13 18.29 -32.65
C GLN A 251 9.61 19.74 -32.50
N THR A 252 9.39 20.42 -33.62
CA THR A 252 8.91 21.81 -33.64
C THR A 252 7.51 21.98 -33.03
N GLU A 253 6.67 20.95 -33.11
CA GLU A 253 5.33 20.96 -32.50
C GLU A 253 5.45 20.81 -30.98
N THR A 254 6.34 19.93 -30.51
CA THR A 254 6.56 19.77 -29.07
C THR A 254 7.18 20.98 -28.40
N ASP A 255 8.03 21.74 -29.11
CA ASP A 255 8.63 22.96 -28.56
C ASP A 255 7.54 24.01 -28.27
N SER A 256 6.60 24.20 -29.20
CA SER A 256 5.43 25.08 -29.04
C SER A 256 4.46 24.61 -27.95
N LEU A 257 4.34 23.30 -27.73
CA LEU A 257 3.53 22.74 -26.64
C LEU A 257 4.17 22.96 -25.27
N ASN A 258 5.50 22.96 -25.18
CA ASN A 258 6.22 23.15 -23.93
C ASN A 258 6.25 24.61 -23.48
N VAL A 259 6.27 25.57 -24.42
CA VAL A 259 6.29 27.01 -24.15
C VAL A 259 5.17 27.68 -24.96
N ASP A 260 4.01 27.84 -24.36
CA ASP A 260 2.95 28.64 -24.98
C ASP A 260 3.15 30.13 -24.67
N VAL A 261 3.33 30.93 -25.73
CA VAL A 261 3.61 32.37 -25.64
C VAL A 261 2.39 33.23 -25.25
N ASN A 262 1.18 32.69 -25.40
CA ASN A 262 -0.07 33.46 -25.22
C ASN A 262 -0.66 33.28 -23.82
N PHE A 263 -0.73 32.04 -23.35
CA PHE A 263 -1.37 31.59 -22.11
C PHE A 263 -0.36 31.11 -21.07
N GLY A 264 0.92 30.89 -21.45
CA GLY A 264 1.99 30.48 -20.53
C GLY A 264 1.87 29.07 -19.96
N LYS A 265 1.04 28.23 -20.61
CA LYS A 265 0.82 26.83 -20.23
C LYS A 265 1.81 25.91 -20.93
N SER A 266 2.08 24.77 -20.31
CA SER A 266 2.88 23.70 -20.92
C SER A 266 2.07 22.42 -21.04
N ILE A 267 2.26 21.72 -22.16
CA ILE A 267 1.69 20.40 -22.44
C ILE A 267 2.86 19.44 -22.65
N ASN A 268 2.95 18.42 -21.79
CA ASN A 268 3.97 17.39 -21.91
C ASN A 268 3.53 16.35 -22.95
N ALA A 269 4.31 16.16 -24.01
CA ALA A 269 4.00 15.20 -25.06
C ALA A 269 4.50 13.79 -24.71
N ILE A 270 3.84 12.76 -25.26
CA ILE A 270 4.37 11.40 -25.34
C ILE A 270 4.89 11.21 -26.77
N ARG A 271 6.10 10.66 -26.92
CA ARG A 271 6.77 10.56 -28.21
C ARG A 271 7.32 9.17 -28.44
N PHE A 272 7.28 8.73 -29.69
CA PHE A 272 8.07 7.58 -30.11
C PHE A 272 9.51 8.01 -30.39
N MET A 273 10.47 7.34 -29.76
CA MET A 273 11.89 7.55 -29.95
C MET A 273 12.52 6.25 -30.44
N THR A 274 13.19 6.30 -31.59
CA THR A 274 13.88 5.13 -32.17
C THR A 274 14.88 4.55 -31.16
N GLY A 275 14.74 3.26 -30.85
CA GLY A 275 15.58 2.55 -29.89
C GLY A 275 15.16 2.66 -28.41
N MET A 276 14.22 3.54 -28.06
CA MET A 276 13.71 3.71 -26.68
C MET A 276 12.21 3.46 -26.53
N GLY A 277 11.46 3.37 -27.64
CA GLY A 277 10.03 3.13 -27.64
C GLY A 277 9.22 4.39 -27.37
N PHE A 278 8.04 4.24 -26.73
CA PHE A 278 7.14 5.35 -26.41
C PHE A 278 7.54 5.98 -25.07
N MET A 279 8.01 7.23 -25.11
CA MET A 279 8.59 7.92 -23.97
C MET A 279 7.72 9.10 -23.52
N VAL A 280 7.56 9.27 -22.21
CA VAL A 280 7.02 10.50 -21.63
C VAL A 280 8.05 11.62 -21.78
N TRP A 281 7.72 12.66 -22.54
CA TRP A 281 8.65 13.69 -23.01
C TRP A 281 8.25 15.09 -22.55
N GLY A 282 8.31 15.32 -21.24
CA GLY A 282 8.07 16.62 -20.60
C GLY A 282 7.76 16.44 -19.12
N ALA A 283 8.15 17.43 -18.31
CA ALA A 283 7.95 17.41 -16.85
C ALA A 283 7.40 18.73 -16.29
N ARG A 284 6.74 19.54 -17.13
CA ARG A 284 6.21 20.85 -16.74
C ARG A 284 4.78 20.76 -16.22
N THR A 285 4.42 21.64 -15.30
CA THR A 285 3.03 21.83 -14.87
C THR A 285 2.29 22.75 -15.85
N LEU A 286 1.00 22.99 -15.60
CA LEU A 286 0.26 24.02 -16.33
C LEU A 286 0.76 25.45 -16.01
N ALA A 287 1.50 25.64 -14.92
CA ALA A 287 2.20 26.88 -14.59
C ALA A 287 3.58 26.90 -15.27
N GLY A 288 3.62 26.67 -16.58
CA GLY A 288 4.85 26.44 -17.34
C GLY A 288 5.84 27.61 -17.33
N ASN A 289 5.31 28.84 -17.29
CA ASN A 289 6.13 30.06 -17.24
C ASN A 289 6.43 30.55 -15.81
N ASP A 290 5.92 29.86 -14.78
CA ASP A 290 6.24 30.16 -13.40
C ASP A 290 7.71 29.81 -13.10
N ASN A 291 8.36 30.51 -12.17
CA ASN A 291 9.76 30.24 -11.80
C ASN A 291 9.89 29.28 -10.61
N GLU A 292 8.82 29.11 -9.84
CA GLU A 292 8.74 28.29 -8.63
C GLU A 292 8.08 26.94 -8.93
N TRP A 293 6.91 26.96 -9.57
CA TRP A 293 6.02 25.81 -9.78
C TRP A 293 6.06 25.21 -11.19
N ARG A 294 7.08 25.56 -11.98
CA ARG A 294 7.25 25.08 -13.36
C ARG A 294 7.23 23.57 -13.48
N TYR A 295 7.87 22.86 -12.56
CA TYR A 295 8.17 21.44 -12.72
C TYR A 295 7.30 20.55 -11.83
N ILE A 296 6.82 19.45 -12.42
CA ILE A 296 5.96 18.46 -11.76
C ILE A 296 6.65 17.87 -10.53
N SER A 297 7.94 17.51 -10.62
CA SER A 297 8.67 16.92 -9.49
C SER A 297 8.78 17.87 -8.31
N VAL A 298 9.01 19.16 -8.57
CA VAL A 298 9.09 20.19 -7.53
C VAL A 298 7.72 20.32 -6.84
N ARG A 299 6.64 20.55 -7.59
CA ARG A 299 5.29 20.70 -7.00
C ARG A 299 4.84 19.46 -6.24
N ARG A 300 5.09 18.25 -6.78
CA ARG A 300 4.71 16.99 -6.14
C ARG A 300 5.52 16.73 -4.87
N PHE A 301 6.80 17.08 -4.85
CA PHE A 301 7.62 16.97 -3.65
C PHE A 301 7.08 17.87 -2.53
N PHE A 302 6.75 19.13 -2.83
CA PHE A 302 6.11 20.03 -1.85
C PHE A 302 4.80 19.45 -1.32
N ASN A 303 3.92 18.94 -2.18
CA ASN A 303 2.67 18.31 -1.76
C ASN A 303 2.92 17.12 -0.82
N MET A 304 3.90 16.27 -1.13
CA MET A 304 4.26 15.12 -0.30
C MET A 304 4.79 15.56 1.07
N VAL A 305 5.68 16.56 1.12
CA VAL A 305 6.21 17.08 2.38
C VAL A 305 5.10 17.69 3.24
N GLU A 306 4.24 18.52 2.64
CA GLU A 306 3.13 19.17 3.34
C GLU A 306 2.18 18.14 3.97
N GLU A 307 1.76 17.14 3.19
CA GLU A 307 0.86 16.09 3.65
C GLU A 307 1.52 15.18 4.70
N SER A 308 2.81 14.89 4.55
CA SER A 308 3.57 14.09 5.52
C SER A 308 3.72 14.83 6.85
N CYS A 309 4.14 16.09 6.83
CA CYS A 309 4.25 16.93 8.02
C CYS A 309 2.90 17.05 8.72
N LYS A 310 1.82 17.35 7.99
CA LYS A 310 0.47 17.47 8.54
C LYS A 310 0.01 16.20 9.28
N LYS A 311 0.24 15.02 8.69
CA LYS A 311 -0.09 13.74 9.31
C LYS A 311 0.76 13.47 10.54
N SER A 312 2.06 13.70 10.44
CA SER A 312 3.01 13.45 11.54
C SER A 312 2.85 14.41 12.72
N THR A 313 2.34 15.63 12.51
CA THR A 313 2.10 16.61 13.58
C THR A 313 0.71 16.51 14.22
N MET A 314 -0.13 15.55 13.82
CA MET A 314 -1.50 15.45 14.33
C MET A 314 -1.57 15.23 15.84
N TRP A 315 -0.58 14.55 16.43
CA TRP A 315 -0.52 14.34 17.89
C TRP A 315 -0.37 15.65 18.68
N ALA A 316 0.15 16.73 18.06
CA ALA A 316 0.35 18.01 18.72
C ALA A 316 -0.94 18.83 18.84
N VAL A 317 -2.02 18.41 18.17
CA VAL A 317 -3.33 19.07 18.27
C VAL A 317 -3.90 18.82 19.67
N PHE A 318 -4.25 19.90 20.37
CA PHE A 318 -4.69 19.94 21.77
C PHE A 318 -3.62 19.65 22.83
N GLU A 319 -2.36 19.53 22.46
CA GLU A 319 -1.26 19.58 23.42
C GLU A 319 -1.06 21.01 23.95
N PRO A 320 -0.42 21.19 25.13
CA PRO A 320 -0.03 22.51 25.60
C PRO A 320 0.79 23.28 24.54
N ASN A 321 0.34 24.49 24.19
CA ASN A 321 1.00 25.36 23.22
C ASN A 321 2.21 26.07 23.86
N ASP A 322 3.24 25.29 24.19
CA ASP A 322 4.45 25.75 24.85
C ASP A 322 5.73 25.38 24.08
N ALA A 323 6.86 25.92 24.54
CA ALA A 323 8.17 25.71 23.91
C ALA A 323 8.55 24.22 23.80
N SER A 324 8.08 23.35 24.69
CA SER A 324 8.39 21.93 24.65
C SER A 324 7.71 21.24 23.46
N THR A 325 6.44 21.58 23.20
CA THR A 325 5.68 21.10 22.04
C THR A 325 6.27 21.64 20.75
N TRP A 326 6.64 22.93 20.70
CA TRP A 326 7.25 23.55 19.53
C TRP A 326 8.56 22.87 19.13
N ILE A 327 9.45 22.61 20.09
CA ILE A 327 10.73 21.94 19.84
C ILE A 327 10.51 20.53 19.31
N LYS A 328 9.58 19.76 19.88
CA LYS A 328 9.26 18.40 19.39
C LYS A 328 8.79 18.42 17.94
N VAL A 329 7.89 19.35 17.59
CA VAL A 329 7.39 19.50 16.21
C VAL A 329 8.51 19.93 15.26
N LYS A 330 9.32 20.92 15.66
CA LYS A 330 10.48 21.37 14.88
C LYS A 330 11.44 20.24 14.58
N THR A 331 11.92 19.55 15.61
CA THR A 331 12.90 18.47 15.49
C THR A 331 12.37 17.32 14.63
N MET A 332 11.09 16.99 14.74
CA MET A 332 10.47 15.96 13.89
C MET A 332 10.51 16.34 12.40
N ILE A 333 10.16 17.58 12.06
CA ILE A 333 10.17 18.07 10.67
C ILE A 333 11.61 18.18 10.16
N GLU A 334 12.54 18.70 10.97
CA GLU A 334 13.96 18.79 10.62
C GLU A 334 14.57 17.41 10.33
N ASN A 335 14.28 16.41 11.17
CA ASN A 335 14.75 15.04 10.95
C ASN A 335 14.20 14.45 9.66
N PHE A 336 12.93 14.69 9.35
CA PHE A 336 12.32 14.24 8.08
C PHE A 336 13.01 14.89 6.87
N LEU A 337 13.18 16.21 6.86
CA LEU A 337 13.84 16.93 5.77
C LEU A 337 15.31 16.58 5.62
N LEU A 338 16.00 16.29 6.73
CA LEU A 338 17.37 15.79 6.72
C LEU A 338 17.47 14.45 5.97
N LEU A 339 16.53 13.53 6.18
CA LEU A 339 16.48 12.28 5.42
C LEU A 339 16.26 12.53 3.92
N GLN A 340 15.37 13.47 3.57
CA GLN A 340 15.15 13.83 2.16
C GLN A 340 16.40 14.45 1.51
N TRP A 341 17.12 15.31 2.22
CA TRP A 341 18.38 15.88 1.76
C TRP A 341 19.45 14.80 1.54
N ARG A 342 19.60 13.86 2.49
CA ARG A 342 20.54 12.72 2.35
C ARG A 342 20.21 11.82 1.16
N ASN A 343 18.94 11.72 0.80
CA ASN A 343 18.48 10.99 -0.39
C ASN A 343 18.63 11.79 -1.71
N GLY A 344 19.16 13.02 -1.64
CA GLY A 344 19.39 13.88 -2.80
C GLY A 344 18.14 14.58 -3.32
N ALA A 345 17.08 14.71 -2.51
CA ALA A 345 15.86 15.41 -2.89
C ALA A 345 16.00 16.94 -2.83
N LEU A 346 16.86 17.42 -1.92
CA LEU A 346 17.10 18.83 -1.66
C LEU A 346 18.52 19.22 -2.11
N GLN A 347 18.68 20.42 -2.66
CA GLN A 347 19.94 21.03 -3.07
C GLN A 347 20.63 21.71 -1.89
N GLY A 348 21.95 21.79 -1.92
CA GLY A 348 22.76 22.44 -0.87
C GLY A 348 23.88 21.52 -0.41
N ALA A 349 25.06 22.08 -0.16
CA ALA A 349 26.23 21.32 0.30
C ALA A 349 26.09 20.91 1.77
N LYS A 350 25.26 21.63 2.53
CA LYS A 350 24.93 21.36 3.93
C LYS A 350 23.41 21.48 4.17
N PRO A 351 22.86 20.85 5.23
CA PRO A 351 21.43 20.91 5.54
C PRO A 351 20.88 22.35 5.65
N ASP A 352 21.62 23.27 6.27
CA ASP A 352 21.20 24.67 6.46
C ASP A 352 21.03 25.47 5.16
N GLU A 353 21.64 25.02 4.06
CA GLU A 353 21.41 25.59 2.73
C GLU A 353 20.20 24.97 2.03
N ALA A 354 19.83 23.75 2.44
CA ALA A 354 18.84 22.93 1.78
C ALA A 354 17.43 23.14 2.34
N PHE A 355 17.31 23.37 3.64
CA PHE A 355 16.02 23.64 4.27
C PHE A 355 16.18 24.41 5.58
N PHE A 356 15.07 24.98 6.05
CA PHE A 356 14.96 25.53 7.39
C PHE A 356 13.58 25.23 7.98
N VAL A 357 13.52 25.13 9.31
CA VAL A 357 12.28 25.03 10.08
C VAL A 357 12.33 26.04 11.22
N LYS A 358 11.36 26.96 11.26
CA LYS A 358 11.26 27.98 12.31
C LYS A 358 9.96 27.81 13.07
N VAL A 359 10.04 27.93 14.39
CA VAL A 359 8.87 27.92 15.28
C VAL A 359 9.28 28.51 16.63
N GLY A 360 8.58 29.55 17.05
CA GLY A 360 8.77 30.11 18.38
C GLY A 360 8.15 31.49 18.55
N LEU A 361 7.99 31.88 19.82
CA LEU A 361 7.58 33.23 20.20
C LEU A 361 8.68 34.23 19.83
N GLY A 362 8.32 35.23 19.03
CA GLY A 362 9.27 36.21 18.48
C GLY A 362 10.06 35.73 17.27
N GLU A 363 9.83 34.49 16.80
CA GLU A 363 10.39 33.95 15.55
C GLU A 363 9.29 33.85 14.48
N THR A 364 8.25 33.05 14.74
CA THR A 364 7.10 32.84 13.82
C THR A 364 5.75 33.19 14.46
N MET A 365 5.72 33.41 15.77
CA MET A 365 4.50 33.66 16.55
C MET A 365 4.64 34.90 17.41
N THR A 366 3.52 35.58 17.61
CA THR A 366 3.34 36.67 18.57
C THR A 366 2.67 36.17 19.86
N PRO A 367 2.67 36.94 20.96
CA PRO A 367 1.90 36.58 22.16
C PRO A 367 0.41 36.37 21.86
N GLN A 368 -0.14 37.14 20.91
CA GLN A 368 -1.54 37.01 20.49
C GLN A 368 -1.81 35.66 19.81
N ASP A 369 -0.90 35.18 18.96
CA ASP A 369 -1.04 33.86 18.33
C ASP A 369 -1.14 32.75 19.39
N ILE A 370 -0.33 32.84 20.46
CA ILE A 370 -0.36 31.88 21.57
C ILE A 370 -1.68 31.95 22.33
N LEU A 371 -2.17 33.16 22.64
CA LEU A 371 -3.46 33.36 23.32
C LEU A 371 -4.64 32.83 22.49
N GLU A 372 -4.54 32.91 21.17
CA GLU A 372 -5.51 32.34 20.23
C GLU A 372 -5.33 30.85 19.97
N GLY A 373 -4.34 30.20 20.61
CA GLY A 373 -4.07 28.77 20.45
C GLY A 373 -3.46 28.38 19.10
N ARG A 374 -2.84 29.33 18.39
CA ARG A 374 -2.17 29.08 17.10
C ARG A 374 -0.70 28.73 17.31
N MET A 375 -0.24 27.72 16.58
CA MET A 375 1.16 27.35 16.49
C MET A 375 1.61 27.46 15.02
N ASN A 376 2.36 28.50 14.69
CA ASN A 376 2.81 28.78 13.32
C ASN A 376 4.22 28.20 13.11
N VAL A 377 4.35 27.24 12.19
CA VAL A 377 5.63 26.65 11.79
C VAL A 377 5.95 27.08 10.36
N GLU A 378 7.09 27.72 10.17
CA GLU A 378 7.56 28.14 8.85
C GLU A 378 8.61 27.14 8.34
N ILE A 379 8.40 26.61 7.14
CA ILE A 379 9.26 25.58 6.53
C ILE A 379 9.69 26.06 5.15
N GLY A 380 10.99 26.15 4.90
CA GLY A 380 11.56 26.42 3.58
C GLY A 380 12.40 25.24 3.10
N MET A 381 12.37 24.95 1.79
CA MET A 381 13.11 23.84 1.20
C MET A 381 13.58 24.14 -0.24
N ALA A 382 14.80 23.73 -0.58
CA ALA A 382 15.41 23.92 -1.90
C ALA A 382 15.37 22.61 -2.71
N VAL A 383 14.24 22.32 -3.36
CA VAL A 383 14.05 21.04 -4.09
C VAL A 383 14.87 20.99 -5.38
N VAL A 384 15.43 19.81 -5.71
CA VAL A 384 16.17 19.59 -6.95
C VAL A 384 15.28 19.81 -8.18
N ARG A 385 15.78 20.62 -9.13
CA ARG A 385 15.14 20.85 -10.43
C ARG A 385 15.72 19.92 -11.51
N PRO A 386 14.92 19.43 -12.46
CA PRO A 386 15.42 18.60 -13.57
C PRO A 386 16.26 19.43 -14.56
N ALA A 387 17.28 18.82 -15.14
CA ALA A 387 17.99 19.37 -16.30
C ALA A 387 17.14 19.14 -17.56
N GLU A 388 16.47 20.18 -18.02
CA GLU A 388 15.58 20.11 -19.19
C GLU A 388 16.33 20.28 -20.53
N PHE A 389 17.38 21.10 -20.54
CA PHE A 389 18.19 21.37 -21.72
C PHE A 389 19.66 21.05 -21.45
N ILE A 390 20.29 20.36 -22.40
CA ILE A 390 21.73 20.11 -22.40
C ILE A 390 22.30 20.81 -23.63
N ILE A 391 23.10 21.86 -23.41
CA ILE A 391 23.78 22.60 -24.47
C ILE A 391 25.20 22.08 -24.55
N LEU A 392 25.54 21.41 -25.67
CA LEU A 392 26.89 20.94 -25.95
C LEU A 392 27.59 21.96 -26.85
N THR A 393 28.60 22.64 -26.32
CA THR A 393 29.43 23.59 -27.07
C THR A 393 30.69 22.89 -27.56
N PHE A 394 30.82 22.73 -28.87
CA PHE A 394 32.02 22.19 -29.49
C PHE A 394 32.95 23.33 -29.91
N SER A 395 34.22 23.24 -29.51
CA SER A 395 35.27 24.14 -29.99
C SER A 395 36.44 23.32 -30.55
N HIS A 396 37.02 23.80 -31.65
CA HIS A 396 38.21 23.20 -32.23
C HIS A 396 39.44 23.79 -31.52
N LYS A 397 40.17 22.95 -30.78
CA LYS A 397 41.45 23.31 -30.17
C LYS A 397 42.59 22.92 -31.09
N LEU A 398 43.27 23.90 -31.66
CA LEU A 398 44.56 23.67 -32.32
C LEU A 398 45.61 23.35 -31.25
N VAL A 399 46.29 22.21 -31.38
CA VAL A 399 47.49 21.92 -30.60
C VAL A 399 48.58 22.89 -31.07
N GLY A 400 49.16 23.65 -30.14
CA GLY A 400 50.12 24.71 -30.45
C GLY A 400 51.30 24.22 -31.29
N SER A 401 51.73 25.07 -32.23
CA SER A 401 53.06 25.04 -32.86
C SER A 401 54.08 25.73 -31.97
#